data_AF-A0A3C1L7W3-F1
#
_entry.id   AF-A0A3C1L7W3-F1
#
_cell.length_a   1.000
_cell.length_b   1.000
_cell.length_c   1.000
_cell.angle_alpha   90.00
_cell.angle_beta   90.00
_cell.angle_gamma   90.00
#
_symmetry.space_group_name_H-M   'P 1'
#
loop_
_entity.id
_entity.type
_entity.pdbx_description
1 polymer ?
#
loop_
_entity_poly.entity_id
_entity_poly.type
_entity_poly.pdbx_seq_one_letter_code
_entity_poly.pdbx_strand_id
1 'polypeptide(L)'
;WYENEYKGYGFEFRRPRDRIGMLRETVQIVRSMWTEPETSFDGEYYKLSRAQCDPKPLQSPHPPIWVGGGGEQITLRVVARYADCANFGGKPDEWARKREILKGHCAAVGRDEATIRKTWTPEVFIRETEA
;
A
#
# COMPACT_ATOMS: atom_id res chain seq x y z
N TRP A 1 -2.34 9.06 -8.12
CA TRP A 1 -1.76 8.71 -9.44
C TRP A 1 -2.13 9.72 -10.51
N TYR A 2 -3.29 10.35 -10.36
CA TYR A 2 -3.88 11.29 -11.30
C TYR A 2 -3.33 12.70 -11.07
N GLU A 3 -2.71 13.27 -12.10
CA GLU A 3 -2.01 14.56 -12.00
C GLU A 3 -2.93 15.75 -11.70
N ASN A 4 -4.15 15.72 -12.26
CA ASN A 4 -5.12 16.79 -12.08
C ASN A 4 -5.53 16.96 -10.62
N GLU A 5 -5.66 15.87 -9.88
CA GLU A 5 -5.98 15.88 -8.46
C GLU A 5 -4.83 16.49 -7.62
N TYR A 6 -3.58 16.10 -7.91
CA TYR A 6 -2.41 16.70 -7.25
C TYR A 6 -2.35 18.21 -7.45
N LYS A 7 -2.52 18.66 -8.71
CA LYS A 7 -2.56 20.08 -9.04
C LYS A 7 -3.73 20.80 -8.38
N GLY A 8 -4.89 20.17 -8.31
CA GLY A 8 -6.07 20.71 -7.64
C GLY A 8 -5.87 20.97 -6.14
N TYR A 9 -5.05 20.16 -5.46
CA TYR A 9 -4.68 20.36 -4.06
C TYR A 9 -3.39 21.17 -3.86
N GLY A 10 -2.78 21.69 -4.93
CA GLY A 10 -1.54 22.46 -4.86
C GLY A 10 -0.28 21.63 -4.57
N PHE A 11 -0.34 20.31 -4.75
CA PHE A 11 0.82 19.43 -4.56
C PHE A 11 1.65 19.30 -5.83
N GLU A 12 2.97 19.20 -5.64
CA GLU A 12 3.90 18.85 -6.71
C GLU A 12 3.64 17.42 -7.22
N PHE A 13 3.43 17.26 -8.53
CA PHE A 13 3.28 15.94 -9.15
C PHE A 13 4.64 15.28 -9.43
N ARG A 14 5.30 14.83 -8.35
CA ARG A 14 6.62 14.17 -8.37
C ARG A 14 6.63 12.91 -9.23
N ARG A 15 7.81 12.44 -9.65
CA ARG A 15 7.95 11.22 -10.48
C ARG A 15 7.33 9.98 -9.78
N PRO A 16 6.86 8.98 -10.54
CA PRO A 16 6.21 7.79 -9.97
C PRO A 16 7.02 7.08 -8.87
N ARG A 17 8.33 6.89 -9.07
CA ARG A 17 9.23 6.29 -8.08
C ARG A 17 9.17 7.03 -6.74
N ASP A 18 9.23 8.36 -6.80
CA ASP A 18 9.26 9.21 -5.61
C ASP A 18 7.93 9.15 -4.86
N ARG A 19 6.80 9.16 -5.57
CA ARG A 19 5.47 9.03 -4.95
C ARG A 19 5.27 7.68 -4.26
N ILE A 20 5.81 6.58 -4.80
CA ILE A 20 5.75 5.27 -4.13
C ILE A 20 6.73 5.22 -2.94
N GLY A 21 7.89 5.88 -3.04
CA GLY A 21 8.80 6.07 -1.91
C GLY A 21 8.15 6.84 -0.76
N MET A 22 7.42 7.92 -1.08
CA MET A 22 6.61 8.67 -0.12
C MET A 22 5.54 7.77 0.52
N LEU A 23 4.76 7.03 -0.28
CA LEU A 23 3.78 6.07 0.25
C LEU A 23 4.40 5.09 1.26
N ARG A 24 5.56 4.53 0.92
CA ARG A 24 6.30 3.60 1.80
C ARG A 24 6.64 4.24 3.15
N GLU A 25 7.11 5.48 3.15
CA GLU A 25 7.44 6.20 4.39
C GLU A 25 6.17 6.57 5.16
N THR A 26 5.12 7.04 4.48
CA THR A 26 3.83 7.34 5.09
C THR A 26 3.25 6.13 5.83
N VAL A 27 3.28 4.93 5.22
CA VAL A 27 2.77 3.72 5.89
C VAL A 27 3.54 3.42 7.18
N GLN A 28 4.87 3.59 7.19
CA GLN A 28 5.69 3.40 8.38
C GLN A 28 5.36 4.43 9.47
N ILE A 29 5.26 5.70 9.07
CA ILE A 29 4.95 6.81 9.98
C ILE A 29 3.57 6.63 10.60
N VAL A 30 2.54 6.36 9.79
CA VAL A 30 1.16 6.17 10.27
C VAL A 30 1.08 4.99 11.24
N ARG A 31 1.70 3.85 10.90
CA ARG A 31 1.73 2.70 11.80
C ARG A 31 2.41 3.04 13.13
N SER A 32 3.55 3.72 13.09
CA SER A 32 4.27 4.17 14.29
C SER A 32 3.40 5.13 15.11
N MET A 33 2.75 6.11 14.48
CA MET A 33 1.89 7.08 15.16
C MET A 33 0.70 6.40 15.88
N TRP A 34 0.15 5.35 15.29
CA TRP A 34 -0.96 4.61 15.86
C TRP A 34 -0.58 3.64 16.98
N THR A 35 0.67 3.20 17.04
CA THR A 35 1.11 2.12 17.95
C THR A 35 2.06 2.60 19.04
N GLU A 36 2.81 3.67 18.77
CA GLU A 36 3.80 4.22 19.70
C GLU A 36 3.28 5.48 20.39
N PRO A 37 3.70 5.77 21.63
CA PRO A 37 3.39 7.02 22.31
C PRO A 37 3.89 8.25 21.54
N GLU A 38 5.02 8.12 20.85
CA GLU A 38 5.70 9.19 20.12
C GLU A 38 6.41 8.62 18.89
N THR A 39 6.39 9.33 17.77
CA THR A 39 7.01 8.93 16.50
C THR A 39 8.07 9.94 16.06
N SER A 40 9.30 9.46 15.93
CA SER A 40 10.36 10.17 15.21
C SER A 40 10.72 9.37 13.96
N PHE A 41 11.00 10.07 12.86
CA PHE A 41 11.27 9.44 11.57
C PHE A 41 12.26 10.29 10.80
N ASP A 42 13.29 9.67 10.23
CA ASP A 42 14.29 10.33 9.41
C ASP A 42 14.40 9.61 8.06
N GLY A 43 13.49 9.95 7.15
CA GLY A 43 13.38 9.37 5.83
C GLY A 43 13.92 10.26 4.71
N GLU A 44 13.84 9.75 3.49
CA GLU A 44 14.19 10.48 2.27
C GLU A 44 13.16 11.57 1.97
N TYR A 45 11.88 11.32 2.29
CA TYR A 45 10.78 12.22 1.95
C TYR A 45 10.18 12.92 3.16
N TYR A 46 10.22 12.31 4.34
CA TYR A 46 9.64 12.87 5.56
C TYR A 46 10.63 12.85 6.71
N LYS A 47 10.61 13.93 7.49
CA LYS A 47 11.32 14.03 8.78
C LYS A 47 10.34 14.44 9.86
N LEU A 48 10.28 13.65 10.92
CA LEU A 48 9.44 13.89 12.08
C LEU A 48 10.31 13.84 13.32
N SER A 49 10.09 14.78 14.24
CA SER A 49 10.72 14.80 15.55
C SER A 49 9.62 14.77 16.59
N ARG A 50 9.60 13.72 17.39
CA ARG A 50 8.72 13.59 18.56
C ARG A 50 7.23 13.82 18.26
N ALA A 51 6.75 13.38 17.10
CA ALA A 51 5.38 13.59 16.68
C ALA A 51 4.41 12.71 17.47
N GLN A 52 3.28 13.28 17.89
CA GLN A 52 2.24 12.59 18.65
C GLN A 52 0.97 12.47 17.82
N CYS A 53 0.21 11.40 18.06
CA CYS A 53 -1.06 11.14 17.39
C CYS A 53 -2.00 10.52 18.41
N ASP A 54 -2.85 11.37 19.01
CA ASP A 54 -3.79 10.98 20.05
C ASP A 54 -5.19 11.53 19.75
N PRO A 55 -6.27 10.78 20.06
CA PRO A 55 -6.24 9.44 20.65
C PRO A 55 -5.77 8.36 19.65
N LYS A 56 -5.23 7.25 20.18
CA LYS A 56 -4.91 6.08 19.35
C LYS A 56 -6.17 5.46 18.75
N PRO A 57 -6.07 4.77 17.59
CA PRO A 57 -7.20 4.06 17.03
C PRO A 57 -7.78 3.03 18.01
N LEU A 58 -9.11 2.83 17.94
CA LEU A 58 -9.79 1.83 18.79
C LEU A 58 -9.38 0.38 18.46
N GLN A 59 -8.99 0.10 17.21
CA GLN A 59 -8.61 -1.24 16.77
C GLN A 59 -7.17 -1.55 17.19
N SER A 60 -6.95 -2.73 17.78
CA SER A 60 -5.64 -3.25 18.14
C SER A 60 -5.14 -4.29 17.12
N PRO A 61 -3.84 -4.30 16.76
CA PRO A 61 -2.83 -3.31 17.13
C PRO A 61 -3.01 -1.95 16.44
N HIS A 62 -3.65 -1.94 15.27
CA HIS A 62 -4.06 -0.74 14.53
C HIS A 62 -5.11 -1.14 13.47
N PRO A 63 -5.83 -0.19 12.84
CA PRO A 63 -6.66 -0.46 11.68
C PRO A 63 -5.83 -1.10 10.55
N PRO A 64 -6.37 -2.06 9.79
CA PRO A 64 -5.64 -2.69 8.68
C PRO A 64 -5.22 -1.66 7.62
N ILE A 65 -3.95 -1.69 7.22
CA ILE A 65 -3.42 -0.81 6.18
C ILE A 65 -3.60 -1.48 4.82
N TRP A 66 -4.40 -0.83 3.97
CA TRP A 66 -4.63 -1.26 2.59
C TRP A 66 -3.71 -0.51 1.64
N VAL A 67 -2.97 -1.25 0.82
CA VAL A 67 -2.21 -0.67 -0.30
C VAL A 67 -2.86 -1.07 -1.62
N GLY A 68 -3.31 -0.06 -2.35
CA GLY A 68 -3.85 -0.19 -3.70
C GLY A 68 -2.76 0.05 -4.75
N GLY A 69 -2.65 -0.86 -5.72
CA GLY A 69 -1.75 -0.71 -6.87
C GLY A 69 -0.91 -1.95 -7.16
N GLY A 70 -0.79 -2.29 -8.45
CA GLY A 70 -0.12 -3.52 -8.92
C GLY A 70 1.28 -3.30 -9.50
N GLY A 71 1.97 -2.21 -9.14
CA GLY A 71 3.32 -1.92 -9.63
C GLY A 71 4.32 -2.98 -9.14
N GLU A 72 4.77 -3.84 -10.06
CA GLU A 72 5.46 -5.09 -9.73
C GLU A 72 6.79 -4.90 -9.00
N GLN A 73 7.55 -3.88 -9.36
CA GLN A 73 8.91 -3.69 -8.86
C GLN A 73 8.97 -2.93 -7.54
N ILE A 74 8.06 -1.98 -7.31
CA ILE A 74 8.15 -1.07 -6.16
C ILE A 74 6.91 -1.21 -5.27
N THR A 75 5.69 -1.06 -5.82
CA THR A 75 4.46 -1.12 -5.03
C THR A 75 4.29 -2.47 -4.33
N LEU A 76 4.50 -3.59 -5.04
CA LEU A 76 4.37 -4.91 -4.41
C LEU A 76 5.46 -5.19 -3.37
N ARG A 77 6.62 -4.52 -3.42
CA ARG A 77 7.61 -4.56 -2.33
C ARG A 77 7.15 -3.81 -1.08
N VAL A 78 6.44 -2.69 -1.27
CA VAL A 78 5.80 -1.96 -0.16
C VAL A 78 4.71 -2.83 0.47
N VAL A 79 3.87 -3.47 -0.34
CA VAL A 79 2.85 -4.42 0.12
C VAL A 79 3.49 -5.53 0.96
N ALA A 80 4.51 -6.20 0.40
CA ALA A 80 5.20 -7.30 1.07
C ALA A 80 5.72 -6.89 2.46
N ARG A 81 6.29 -5.69 2.60
CA ARG A 81 6.89 -5.25 3.87
C ARG A 81 5.91 -4.66 4.87
N TYR A 82 4.87 -3.96 4.42
CA TYR A 82 4.16 -3.03 5.29
C TYR A 82 2.64 -3.09 5.24
N ALA A 83 2.03 -3.71 4.23
CA ALA A 83 0.57 -3.73 4.11
C ALA A 83 -0.04 -4.94 4.82
N ASP A 84 -1.25 -4.78 5.35
CA ASP A 84 -2.09 -5.89 5.83
C ASP A 84 -2.99 -6.41 4.71
N CYS A 85 -3.36 -5.51 3.79
CA CYS A 85 -4.21 -5.81 2.67
C CYS A 85 -3.64 -5.26 1.35
N ALA A 86 -3.83 -6.01 0.27
CA ALA A 86 -3.42 -5.66 -1.08
C ALA A 86 -4.65 -5.65 -2.00
N ASN A 87 -4.83 -4.55 -2.75
CA ASN A 87 -5.77 -4.52 -3.87
C ASN A 87 -5.00 -4.19 -5.15
N PHE A 88 -5.04 -5.09 -6.12
CA PHE A 88 -4.54 -4.83 -7.45
C PHE A 88 -5.46 -5.47 -8.49
N GLY A 89 -5.71 -4.72 -9.55
CA GLY A 89 -6.56 -5.15 -10.66
C GLY A 89 -5.79 -5.85 -11.78
N GLY A 90 -6.52 -6.09 -12.86
CA GLY A 90 -6.06 -6.81 -14.04
C GLY A 90 -6.98 -7.97 -14.37
N LYS A 91 -6.78 -8.57 -15.54
CA LYS A 91 -7.42 -9.84 -15.92
C LYS A 91 -6.97 -10.97 -14.97
N PRO A 92 -7.67 -12.12 -14.92
CA PRO A 92 -7.28 -13.25 -14.06
C PRO A 92 -5.79 -13.61 -14.15
N ASP A 93 -5.24 -13.74 -15.36
CA ASP A 93 -3.83 -14.11 -15.57
C ASP A 93 -2.86 -13.03 -15.07
N GLU A 94 -3.19 -11.75 -15.28
CA GLU A 94 -2.38 -10.63 -14.80
C GLU A 94 -2.38 -10.56 -13.27
N TRP A 95 -3.53 -10.83 -12.65
CA TRP A 95 -3.66 -10.89 -11.20
C TRP A 95 -2.85 -12.05 -10.62
N ALA A 96 -2.98 -13.25 -11.22
CA ALA A 96 -2.22 -14.43 -10.82
C ALA A 96 -0.70 -14.17 -10.91
N ARG A 97 -0.25 -13.58 -12.01
CA ARG A 97 1.15 -13.18 -12.20
C ARG A 97 1.64 -12.20 -11.14
N LYS A 98 0.86 -11.15 -10.84
CA LYS A 98 1.20 -10.18 -9.78
C LYS A 98 1.22 -10.83 -8.39
N ARG A 99 0.35 -11.79 -8.12
CA ARG A 99 0.37 -12.56 -6.88
C ARG A 99 1.67 -13.35 -6.73
N GLU A 100 2.15 -14.00 -7.78
CA GLU A 100 3.43 -14.74 -7.73
C GLU A 100 4.62 -13.79 -7.52
N ILE A 101 4.58 -12.59 -8.10
CA ILE A 101 5.61 -11.57 -7.85
C ILE A 101 5.54 -11.08 -6.39
N LEU A 102 4.35 -10.83 -5.86
CA LEU A 102 4.17 -10.48 -4.46
C LEU A 102 4.72 -11.57 -3.53
N LYS A 103 4.46 -12.84 -3.86
CA LYS A 103 5.02 -13.99 -3.14
C LYS A 103 6.54 -13.96 -3.12
N GLY A 104 7.18 -13.71 -4.27
CA GLY A 104 8.63 -13.54 -4.35
C GLY A 104 9.16 -12.40 -3.47
N HIS A 105 8.47 -11.25 -3.46
CA HIS A 105 8.85 -10.13 -2.58
C HIS A 105 8.64 -10.43 -1.10
N CYS A 106 7.59 -11.18 -0.75
CA CYS A 106 7.34 -11.63 0.62
C CYS A 106 8.45 -12.59 1.10
N ALA A 107 8.84 -13.56 0.26
CA ALA A 107 9.94 -14.47 0.55
C ALA A 107 11.26 -13.71 0.77
N ALA A 108 11.55 -12.69 -0.05
CA ALA A 108 12.76 -11.87 0.07
C ALA A 108 12.84 -11.06 1.38
N VAL A 109 11.71 -10.88 2.09
CA VAL A 109 11.67 -10.17 3.38
C VAL A 109 11.26 -11.08 4.54
N GLY A 110 11.22 -12.40 4.31
CA GLY A 110 10.88 -13.38 5.34
C GLY A 110 9.43 -13.30 5.83
N ARG A 111 8.50 -12.79 5.02
CA ARG A 111 7.08 -12.68 5.38
C ARG A 111 6.26 -13.78 4.71
N ASP A 112 5.35 -14.38 5.45
CA ASP A 112 4.32 -15.24 4.86
C ASP A 112 3.28 -14.39 4.11
N GLU A 113 3.18 -14.62 2.81
CA GLU A 113 2.21 -13.99 1.92
C GLU A 113 0.76 -14.15 2.40
N ALA A 114 0.44 -15.25 3.09
CA ALA A 114 -0.92 -15.57 3.53
C ALA A 114 -1.43 -14.61 4.60
N THR A 115 -0.51 -13.95 5.31
CA THR A 115 -0.82 -12.88 6.28
C THR A 115 -1.35 -11.61 5.60
N ILE A 116 -1.20 -11.49 4.28
CA ILE A 116 -1.69 -10.35 3.51
C ILE A 116 -3.03 -10.72 2.87
N ARG A 117 -4.11 -10.04 3.27
CA ARG A 117 -5.42 -10.19 2.63
C ARG A 117 -5.37 -9.60 1.23
N LYS A 118 -5.80 -10.35 0.22
CA LYS A 118 -5.77 -9.92 -1.18
C LYS A 118 -7.21 -9.73 -1.64
N THR A 119 -7.49 -8.60 -2.29
CA THR A 119 -8.75 -8.40 -3.01
C THR A 119 -8.47 -8.11 -4.47
N TRP A 120 -9.47 -8.42 -5.28
CA TRP A 120 -9.48 -8.19 -6.71
C TRP A 120 -10.80 -7.49 -7.04
N THR A 121 -10.74 -6.48 -7.91
CA THR A 121 -11.92 -5.74 -8.37
C THR A 121 -12.13 -6.06 -9.85
N PRO A 122 -12.77 -7.19 -10.19
CA PRO A 122 -13.08 -7.53 -11.57
C PRO A 122 -14.33 -6.79 -12.05
N GLU A 123 -14.40 -6.56 -13.36
CA GLU A 123 -15.67 -6.33 -14.04
C GLU A 123 -16.23 -7.70 -14.45
N VAL A 124 -17.44 -8.01 -13.98
CA VAL A 124 -18.10 -9.30 -14.26
C VAL A 124 -19.41 -9.00 -14.97
N PHE A 125 -19.54 -9.51 -16.19
CA PHE A 125 -20.80 -9.48 -16.95
C PHE A 125 -21.45 -10.85 -16.83
N ILE A 126 -22.67 -10.89 -16.28
CA ILE A 126 -23.46 -12.11 -16.13
C ILE A 126 -24.64 -12.00 -17.09
N ARG A 127 -24.78 -13.00 -17.97
CA ARG A 127 -25.87 -13.09 -18.95
C ARG A 127 -26.28 -14.55 -19.14
N GLU A 128 -27.49 -14.75 -19.64
CA GLU A 128 -28.05 -16.09 -19.85
C GLU A 128 -27.39 -16.84 -21.01
N THR A 129 -26.96 -16.13 -22.07
CA THR A 129 -26.31 -16.70 -23.26
C THR A 129 -25.14 -15.85 -23.73
N GLU A 130 -24.23 -16.41 -24.54
CA GLU A 130 -23.03 -15.72 -25.05
C GLU A 130 -23.28 -14.72 -26.20
N ALA A 131 -24.53 -14.53 -26.64
CA ALA A 131 -24.87 -13.59 -27.72
C ALA A 131 -25.03 -12.16 -27.21
#